data_AF-A0A3S9UY86-F1
#
_entry.id   AF-A0A3S9UY86-F1
#
_cell.length_a   1.000
_cell.length_b   1.000
_cell.length_c   1.000
_cell.angle_alpha   90.00
_cell.angle_beta   90.00
_cell.angle_gamma   90.00
#
_symmetry.space_group_name_H-M   'P 1'
#
loop_
_entity.id
_entity.type
_entity.pdbx_description
1 polymer ?
#
loop_
_entity_poly.entity_id
_entity_poly.type
_entity_poly.pdbx_seq_one_letter_code
_entity_poly.pdbx_strand_id
1 'polypeptide(L)'
;MKHKYIKSKMQKGTPLIHDHILSRHVPETHWYHAATLTKMLTAFPVIYIKPDTGSSGTGIIRVKRLNNSESLISFKASSKKYPNTKIAAEVAKRMHRGKKYIIQQGIPLATYQKKPFDLRIVLQKPSNRWLLTWMSAKVAPRSNSIVTNVAKGARDAKIEEVLRGADQRLNVPTVQEELSDVSYKIARKLGSRFPLRIVGLDMGIDKKGKVWFIEANTRPGFNGLKKFDPVQYRRYLRAKKQIEAS
;
A
#
# COMPACT_ATOMS: atom_id res chain seq x y z
N MET A 1 26.03 4.95 8.79
CA MET A 1 25.08 5.99 8.32
C MET A 1 23.78 5.92 9.14
N LYS A 2 23.32 7.05 9.70
CA LYS A 2 22.08 7.11 10.50
C LYS A 2 20.83 6.96 9.63
N HIS A 3 19.82 6.25 10.12
CA HIS A 3 18.56 6.03 9.42
C HIS A 3 17.79 7.35 9.20
N LYS A 4 17.27 7.58 7.99
CA LYS A 4 16.47 8.78 7.66
C LYS A 4 15.00 8.46 7.42
N TYR A 5 14.12 9.27 8.03
CA TYR A 5 12.69 9.21 7.81
C TYR A 5 12.29 9.95 6.52
N ILE A 6 11.64 9.24 5.58
CA ILE A 6 11.16 9.79 4.32
C ILE A 6 9.63 9.84 4.36
N LYS A 7 9.05 11.04 4.43
CA LYS A 7 7.59 11.26 4.54
C LYS A 7 6.85 11.12 3.21
N SER A 8 7.38 11.72 2.14
CA SER A 8 6.71 11.80 0.83
C SER A 8 6.52 10.42 0.20
N LYS A 9 5.28 10.06 -0.16
CA LYS A 9 4.95 8.83 -0.89
C LYS A 9 5.56 8.85 -2.27
N MET A 10 5.48 9.99 -2.97
CA MET A 10 6.03 10.14 -4.31
C MET A 10 7.55 9.96 -4.31
N GLN A 11 8.28 10.57 -3.37
CA GLN A 11 9.73 10.38 -3.27
C GLN A 11 10.13 8.90 -3.13
N LYS A 12 9.35 8.09 -2.43
CA LYS A 12 9.60 6.64 -2.29
C LYS A 12 9.13 5.86 -3.51
N GLY A 13 8.05 6.28 -4.18
CA GLY A 13 7.50 5.62 -5.36
C GLY A 13 8.32 5.85 -6.63
N THR A 14 8.82 7.08 -6.86
CA THR A 14 9.54 7.46 -8.08
C THR A 14 10.69 6.53 -8.44
N PRO A 15 11.59 6.11 -7.52
CA PRO A 15 12.66 5.16 -7.84
C PRO A 15 12.16 3.80 -8.32
N LEU A 16 10.96 3.39 -7.93
CA LEU A 16 10.35 2.11 -8.31
C LEU A 16 9.62 2.22 -9.65
N ILE A 17 8.96 3.37 -9.90
CA ILE A 17 8.27 3.66 -11.16
C ILE A 17 9.25 3.69 -12.35
N HIS A 18 10.46 4.22 -12.14
CA HIS A 18 11.49 4.29 -13.19
C HIS A 18 12.44 3.08 -13.21
N ASP A 19 12.09 2.00 -12.51
CA ASP A 19 12.88 0.78 -12.50
C ASP A 19 12.34 -0.25 -13.51
N HIS A 20 13.22 -0.76 -14.38
CA HIS A 20 12.84 -1.69 -15.46
C HIS A 20 12.20 -3.01 -14.98
N ILE A 21 12.50 -3.44 -13.75
CA ILE A 21 11.88 -4.63 -13.15
C ILE A 21 10.67 -4.22 -12.31
N LEU A 22 10.85 -3.26 -11.40
CA LEU A 22 9.85 -2.99 -10.37
C LEU A 22 8.64 -2.18 -10.86
N SER A 23 8.78 -1.40 -11.94
CA SER A 23 7.69 -0.56 -12.49
C SER A 23 6.42 -1.35 -12.78
N ARG A 24 6.53 -2.60 -13.26
CA ARG A 24 5.38 -3.48 -13.53
C ARG A 24 4.57 -3.83 -12.28
N HIS A 25 5.17 -3.71 -11.09
CA HIS A 25 4.52 -3.96 -9.80
C HIS A 25 4.02 -2.67 -9.15
N VAL A 26 4.26 -1.50 -9.73
CA VAL A 26 3.78 -0.23 -9.18
C VAL A 26 2.51 0.18 -9.93
N PRO A 27 1.39 0.47 -9.24
CA PRO A 27 0.20 1.01 -9.90
C PRO A 27 0.51 2.37 -10.52
N GLU A 28 -0.13 2.69 -11.64
CA GLU A 28 0.05 3.98 -12.31
C GLU A 28 -0.15 5.12 -11.30
N THR A 29 0.87 5.96 -11.12
CA THR A 29 0.92 6.96 -10.05
C THR A 29 1.48 8.28 -10.56
N HIS A 30 0.75 9.37 -10.31
CA HIS A 30 1.11 10.72 -10.74
C HIS A 30 0.91 11.73 -9.62
N TRP A 31 1.49 12.92 -9.76
CA TRP A 31 1.04 14.08 -9.00
C TRP A 31 -0.40 14.43 -9.39
N TYR A 32 -1.20 14.79 -8.40
CA TYR A 32 -2.58 15.19 -8.64
C TYR A 32 -2.66 16.58 -9.27
N HIS A 33 -3.31 16.63 -10.42
CA HIS A 33 -3.85 17.84 -11.05
C HIS A 33 -5.24 17.51 -11.60
N ALA A 34 -6.10 18.52 -11.83
CA ALA A 34 -7.44 18.30 -12.37
C ALA A 34 -7.41 17.59 -13.74
N ALA A 35 -6.46 17.95 -14.60
CA ALA A 35 -6.27 17.27 -15.90
C ALA A 35 -5.85 15.80 -15.73
N THR A 36 -4.93 15.51 -14.79
CA THR A 36 -4.49 14.14 -14.48
C THR A 36 -5.63 13.30 -13.93
N LEU A 37 -6.50 13.89 -13.10
CA LEU A 37 -7.70 13.23 -12.58
C LEU A 37 -8.59 12.69 -13.70
N THR A 38 -8.92 13.54 -14.68
CA THR A 38 -9.74 13.16 -15.82
C THR A 38 -9.07 12.02 -16.61
N LYS A 39 -7.78 12.17 -16.95
CA LYS A 39 -7.03 11.13 -17.69
C LYS A 39 -7.01 9.78 -16.96
N MET A 40 -6.68 9.81 -15.67
CA MET A 40 -6.61 8.61 -14.84
C MET A 40 -7.97 7.93 -14.66
N LEU A 41 -9.06 8.70 -14.51
CA LEU A 41 -10.40 8.15 -14.38
C LEU A 41 -10.94 7.58 -15.71
N THR A 42 -10.45 8.08 -16.85
CA THR A 42 -10.71 7.48 -18.16
C THR A 42 -10.01 6.12 -18.30
N ALA A 43 -8.73 6.05 -17.91
CA ALA A 43 -7.91 4.85 -18.04
C ALA A 43 -8.27 3.74 -17.03
N PHE A 44 -8.65 4.12 -15.80
CA PHE A 44 -8.87 3.17 -14.71
C PHE A 44 -10.25 3.34 -14.06
N PRO A 45 -10.98 2.23 -13.81
CA PRO A 45 -12.32 2.29 -13.22
C PRO A 45 -12.31 2.76 -11.77
N VAL A 46 -11.18 2.62 -11.06
CA VAL A 46 -11.00 3.07 -9.69
C VAL A 46 -9.67 3.78 -9.59
N ILE A 47 -9.68 4.94 -8.92
CA ILE A 47 -8.49 5.72 -8.60
C ILE A 47 -8.54 6.16 -7.14
N TYR A 48 -7.36 6.36 -6.57
CA TYR A 48 -7.16 6.86 -5.22
C TYR A 48 -6.37 8.16 -5.27
N ILE A 49 -6.93 9.22 -4.69
CA ILE A 49 -6.24 10.48 -4.44
C ILE A 49 -5.79 10.47 -2.98
N LYS A 50 -4.48 10.55 -2.76
CA LYS A 50 -3.86 10.37 -1.44
C LYS A 50 -2.97 11.57 -1.11
N PRO A 51 -2.99 12.11 0.12
CA PRO A 51 -2.00 13.08 0.55
C PRO A 51 -0.60 12.48 0.41
N ASP A 52 0.33 13.22 -0.21
CA ASP A 52 1.70 12.76 -0.41
C ASP A 52 2.40 12.48 0.94
N THR A 53 2.09 13.29 1.95
CA THR A 53 2.52 13.08 3.33
C THR A 53 1.33 12.81 4.24
N GLY A 54 1.52 11.95 5.24
CA GLY A 54 0.48 11.51 6.16
C GLY A 54 0.50 10.00 6.33
N SER A 55 -0.28 9.51 7.30
CA SER A 55 -0.31 8.11 7.70
C SER A 55 -1.74 7.58 7.85
N SER A 56 -1.85 6.27 8.01
CA SER A 56 -3.06 5.58 8.43
C SER A 56 -4.27 5.68 7.49
N GLY A 57 -4.05 6.00 6.22
CA GLY A 57 -5.11 6.17 5.23
C GLY A 57 -5.96 7.43 5.42
N THR A 58 -5.54 8.35 6.31
CA THR A 58 -6.25 9.61 6.53
C THR A 58 -6.14 10.52 5.30
N GLY A 59 -7.26 11.09 4.88
CA GLY A 59 -7.32 12.00 3.73
C GLY A 59 -7.38 11.30 2.37
N ILE A 60 -7.46 9.96 2.33
CA ILE A 60 -7.62 9.23 1.07
C ILE A 60 -9.04 9.42 0.53
N ILE A 61 -9.12 9.83 -0.73
CA ILE A 61 -10.35 9.93 -1.51
C ILE A 61 -10.31 8.82 -2.57
N ARG A 62 -11.34 8.00 -2.65
CA ARG A 62 -11.51 7.03 -3.74
C ARG A 62 -12.55 7.55 -4.72
N VAL A 63 -12.24 7.51 -6.00
CA VAL A 63 -13.22 7.76 -7.07
C VAL A 63 -13.37 6.46 -7.86
N LYS A 64 -14.61 5.98 -7.98
CA LYS A 64 -14.96 4.81 -8.79
C LYS A 64 -15.88 5.26 -9.91
N ARG A 65 -15.44 5.10 -11.16
CA ARG A 65 -16.28 5.30 -12.34
C ARG A 65 -17.38 4.25 -12.34
N LEU A 66 -18.64 4.69 -12.40
CA LEU A 66 -19.79 3.78 -12.47
C LEU A 66 -20.21 3.56 -13.92
N ASN A 67 -20.26 4.65 -14.69
CA ASN A 67 -20.59 4.67 -16.12
C ASN A 67 -19.99 5.93 -16.75
N ASN A 68 -20.41 6.27 -17.97
CA ASN A 68 -19.89 7.42 -18.72
C ASN A 68 -20.33 8.78 -18.17
N SER A 69 -21.41 8.84 -17.38
CA SER A 69 -21.97 10.10 -16.85
C SER A 69 -21.72 10.29 -15.36
N GLU A 70 -21.49 9.23 -14.59
CA GLU A 70 -21.41 9.27 -13.12
C GLU A 70 -20.23 8.51 -12.53
N SER A 71 -19.74 9.04 -11.41
CA SER A 71 -18.74 8.39 -10.56
C SER A 71 -19.13 8.48 -9.08
N LEU A 72 -18.71 7.49 -8.31
CA LEU A 72 -18.85 7.44 -6.87
C LEU A 72 -17.59 8.00 -6.20
N ILE A 73 -17.74 9.06 -5.40
CA ILE A 73 -16.68 9.55 -4.52
C ILE A 73 -16.90 8.96 -3.13
N SER A 74 -15.89 8.25 -2.61
CA SER A 74 -15.85 7.75 -1.25
C SER A 74 -14.75 8.48 -0.46
N PHE A 75 -15.12 9.08 0.67
CA PHE A 75 -14.20 9.81 1.56
C PHE A 75 -14.64 9.65 3.01
N LYS A 76 -13.71 9.27 3.89
CA LYS A 76 -14.02 8.87 5.28
C LYS A 76 -15.11 7.78 5.28
N ALA A 77 -16.19 7.96 6.03
CA ALA A 77 -17.33 7.05 6.09
C ALA A 77 -18.45 7.38 5.07
N SER A 78 -18.26 8.40 4.23
CA SER A 78 -19.28 8.85 3.27
C SER A 78 -18.96 8.37 1.86
N SER A 79 -19.99 8.00 1.11
CA SER A 79 -19.92 7.76 -0.34
C SER A 79 -21.09 8.45 -1.02
N LYS A 80 -20.82 9.23 -2.08
CA LYS A 80 -21.86 9.94 -2.83
C LYS A 80 -21.55 9.91 -4.32
N LYS A 81 -22.60 9.72 -5.13
CA LYS A 81 -22.53 9.77 -6.59
C LYS A 81 -22.51 11.22 -7.05
N TYR A 82 -21.77 11.47 -8.12
CA TYR A 82 -21.69 12.77 -8.76
C TYR A 82 -21.60 12.60 -10.27
N PRO A 83 -22.15 13.55 -11.04
CA PRO A 83 -21.85 13.65 -12.46
C PRO A 83 -20.33 13.78 -12.68
N ASN A 84 -19.81 13.13 -13.72
CA ASN A 84 -18.39 13.14 -14.06
C ASN A 84 -17.83 14.56 -14.23
N THR A 85 -18.65 15.49 -14.74
CA THR A 85 -18.33 16.93 -14.87
C THR A 85 -18.06 17.63 -13.54
N LYS A 86 -18.59 17.13 -12.42
CA LYS A 86 -18.41 17.71 -11.08
C LYS A 86 -17.30 17.06 -10.26
N ILE A 87 -16.69 15.96 -10.75
CA ILE A 87 -15.75 15.16 -9.94
C ILE A 87 -14.52 15.95 -9.51
N ALA A 88 -13.93 16.74 -10.41
CA ALA A 88 -12.75 17.55 -10.07
C ALA A 88 -13.02 18.53 -8.93
N ALA A 89 -14.14 19.26 -9.00
CA ALA A 89 -14.56 20.21 -7.97
C ALA A 89 -14.85 19.50 -6.64
N GLU A 90 -15.54 18.35 -6.68
CA GLU A 90 -15.90 17.60 -5.48
C GLU A 90 -14.70 16.91 -4.81
N VAL A 91 -13.72 16.44 -5.59
CA VAL A 91 -12.45 15.96 -5.04
C VAL A 91 -11.69 17.11 -4.39
N ALA A 92 -11.58 18.27 -5.05
CA ALA A 92 -10.87 19.44 -4.52
C ALA A 92 -11.44 19.91 -3.16
N LYS A 93 -12.76 19.93 -2.99
CA LYS A 93 -13.43 20.29 -1.72
C LYS A 93 -13.03 19.40 -0.53
N ARG A 94 -12.61 18.15 -0.80
CA ARG A 94 -12.22 17.16 0.22
C ARG A 94 -10.72 17.17 0.52
N MET A 95 -9.93 17.85 -0.32
CA MET A 95 -8.50 17.98 -0.14
C MET A 95 -8.17 19.09 0.85
N HIS A 96 -7.24 18.83 1.76
CA HIS A 96 -6.66 19.86 2.62
C HIS A 96 -5.87 20.89 1.81
N ARG A 97 -6.18 22.18 2.00
CA ARG A 97 -5.45 23.31 1.41
C ARG A 97 -3.96 23.24 1.76
N GLY A 98 -3.11 23.61 0.80
CA GLY A 98 -1.64 23.64 0.96
C GLY A 98 -0.94 22.28 0.94
N LYS A 99 -1.67 21.15 0.87
CA LYS A 99 -1.04 19.83 0.77
C LYS A 99 -0.95 19.35 -0.69
N LYS A 100 0.18 18.73 -1.02
CA LYS A 100 0.35 17.98 -2.29
C LYS A 100 -0.32 16.62 -2.19
N TYR A 101 -0.91 16.17 -3.29
CA TYR A 101 -1.55 14.86 -3.41
C TYR A 101 -0.99 14.12 -4.60
N ILE A 102 -1.00 12.79 -4.48
CA ILE A 102 -0.80 11.88 -5.61
C ILE A 102 -2.15 11.31 -6.03
N ILE A 103 -2.26 10.94 -7.30
CA ILE A 103 -3.34 10.13 -7.86
C ILE A 103 -2.77 8.79 -8.29
N GLN A 104 -3.42 7.71 -7.89
CA GLN A 104 -2.92 6.35 -8.09
C GLN A 104 -4.04 5.43 -8.58
N GLN A 105 -3.72 4.56 -9.53
CA GLN A 105 -4.60 3.49 -9.99
C GLN A 105 -5.07 2.62 -8.82
N GLY A 106 -6.36 2.29 -8.80
CA GLY A 106 -6.92 1.31 -7.88
C GLY A 106 -6.58 -0.11 -8.32
N ILE A 107 -5.97 -0.88 -7.41
CA ILE A 107 -5.70 -2.30 -7.61
C ILE A 107 -6.97 -3.09 -7.28
N PRO A 108 -7.45 -3.99 -8.16
CA PRO A 108 -8.55 -4.89 -7.85
C PRO A 108 -8.04 -6.00 -6.93
N LEU A 109 -7.86 -5.68 -5.65
CA LEU A 109 -7.31 -6.59 -4.65
C LEU A 109 -8.10 -7.89 -4.58
N ALA A 110 -7.37 -8.98 -4.36
CA ALA A 110 -7.93 -10.26 -3.99
C ALA A 110 -8.72 -10.14 -2.68
N THR A 111 -9.66 -11.05 -2.50
CA THR A 111 -10.58 -11.06 -1.37
C THR A 111 -10.50 -12.36 -0.60
N TYR A 112 -10.73 -12.27 0.71
CA TYR A 112 -10.87 -13.39 1.64
C TYR A 112 -12.19 -13.21 2.36
N GLN A 113 -13.10 -14.18 2.25
CA GLN A 113 -14.47 -14.05 2.77
C GLN A 113 -15.18 -12.79 2.25
N LYS A 114 -15.04 -12.51 0.95
CA LYS A 114 -15.58 -11.33 0.24
C LYS A 114 -15.01 -9.99 0.70
N LYS A 115 -13.97 -9.97 1.53
CA LYS A 115 -13.32 -8.76 2.05
C LYS A 115 -11.94 -8.58 1.39
N PRO A 116 -11.63 -7.40 0.81
CA PRO A 116 -10.32 -7.17 0.23
C PRO A 116 -9.24 -7.23 1.29
N PHE A 117 -8.05 -7.70 0.92
CA PHE A 117 -6.90 -7.70 1.81
C PHE A 117 -5.66 -7.09 1.15
N ASP A 118 -4.81 -6.48 1.97
CA ASP A 118 -3.43 -6.12 1.61
C ASP A 118 -2.46 -6.89 2.51
N LEU A 119 -1.16 -6.73 2.26
CA LEU A 119 -0.09 -7.36 3.02
C LEU A 119 0.84 -6.30 3.61
N ARG A 120 1.24 -6.49 4.86
CA ARG A 120 2.38 -5.79 5.47
C ARG A 120 3.60 -6.68 5.39
N ILE A 121 4.67 -6.19 4.76
CA ILE A 121 5.98 -6.84 4.75
C ILE A 121 7.01 -5.88 5.34
N VAL A 122 7.69 -6.28 6.42
CA VAL A 122 8.73 -5.47 7.05
C VAL A 122 10.09 -6.10 6.82
N LEU A 123 11.00 -5.30 6.27
CA LEU A 123 12.39 -5.64 6.09
C LEU A 123 13.27 -4.74 6.96
N GLN A 124 14.25 -5.34 7.60
CA GLN A 124 15.26 -4.68 8.42
C GLN A 124 16.66 -5.00 7.89
N LYS A 125 17.57 -4.05 7.97
CA LYS A 125 18.96 -4.17 7.49
C LYS A 125 19.90 -4.11 8.69
N PRO A 126 20.02 -5.15 9.53
CA PRO A 126 20.88 -5.12 10.72
C PRO A 126 22.37 -5.01 10.43
N SER A 127 22.79 -5.48 9.26
CA SER A 127 24.15 -5.29 8.76
C SER A 127 24.10 -4.71 7.35
N ASN A 128 24.77 -5.31 6.38
CA ASN A 128 24.73 -4.92 4.98
C ASN A 128 23.64 -5.66 4.18
N ARG A 129 22.93 -6.62 4.79
CA ARG A 129 21.87 -7.40 4.14
C ARG A 129 20.50 -7.08 4.71
N TRP A 130 19.50 -7.00 3.83
CA TRP A 130 18.09 -6.90 4.22
C TRP A 130 17.59 -8.26 4.68
N LEU A 131 16.75 -8.27 5.72
CA LEU A 131 16.10 -9.44 6.28
C LEU A 131 14.61 -9.15 6.41
N LEU A 132 13.76 -10.05 5.89
CA LEU A 132 12.33 -10.03 6.15
C LEU A 132 12.08 -10.46 7.60
N THR A 133 11.57 -9.53 8.42
CA THR A 133 11.37 -9.77 9.85
C THR A 133 9.92 -9.92 10.26
N TRP A 134 8.99 -9.32 9.52
CA TRP A 134 7.55 -9.48 9.76
C TRP A 134 6.77 -9.49 8.45
N MET A 135 5.82 -10.41 8.35
CA MET A 135 4.77 -10.43 7.35
C MET A 135 3.39 -10.70 7.97
N SER A 136 2.37 -9.97 7.53
CA SER A 136 0.95 -10.23 7.85
C SER A 136 0.04 -9.82 6.70
N ALA A 137 -1.13 -10.44 6.61
CA ALA A 137 -2.23 -9.98 5.78
C ALA A 137 -3.16 -9.08 6.61
N LYS A 138 -3.64 -7.99 6.03
CA LYS A 138 -4.64 -7.10 6.62
C LYS A 138 -5.97 -7.26 5.89
N VAL A 139 -6.90 -7.99 6.48
CA VAL A 139 -8.23 -8.19 5.91
C VAL A 139 -9.11 -6.99 6.27
N ALA A 140 -9.67 -6.33 5.26
CA ALA A 140 -10.57 -5.20 5.47
C ALA A 140 -11.78 -5.59 6.33
N PRO A 141 -12.37 -4.67 7.11
CA PRO A 141 -13.55 -4.98 7.91
C PRO A 141 -14.79 -5.29 7.07
N ARG A 142 -14.92 -4.68 5.88
CA ARG A 142 -16.08 -4.77 4.99
C ARG A 142 -15.63 -4.89 3.53
N SER A 143 -16.49 -5.44 2.69
CA SER A 143 -16.24 -5.65 1.25
C SER A 143 -16.03 -4.34 0.46
N ASN A 144 -16.66 -3.24 0.90
CA ASN A 144 -16.61 -1.94 0.24
C ASN A 144 -15.57 -0.97 0.83
N SER A 145 -14.76 -1.43 1.79
CA SER A 145 -13.75 -0.63 2.47
C SER A 145 -12.83 0.12 1.50
N ILE A 146 -12.58 1.39 1.80
CA ILE A 146 -11.68 2.24 1.01
C ILE A 146 -10.22 1.87 1.28
N VAL A 147 -9.92 1.48 2.52
CA VAL A 147 -8.58 1.14 3.03
C VAL A 147 -8.64 -0.14 3.87
N THR A 148 -7.54 -0.87 3.87
CA THR A 148 -7.29 -2.15 4.58
C THR A 148 -6.46 -1.94 5.87
N ASN A 149 -6.51 -0.75 6.46
CA ASN A 149 -5.69 -0.42 7.63
C ASN A 149 -6.27 -0.97 8.95
N VAL A 150 -5.43 -1.60 9.78
CA VAL A 150 -5.80 -2.11 11.13
C VAL A 150 -6.34 -1.01 12.03
N ALA A 151 -5.78 0.21 11.97
CA ALA A 151 -6.30 1.36 12.72
C ALA A 151 -7.73 1.78 12.29
N LYS A 152 -8.25 1.20 11.21
CA LYS A 152 -9.62 1.38 10.69
C LYS A 152 -10.45 0.08 10.80
N GLY A 153 -10.02 -0.86 11.65
CA GLY A 153 -10.72 -2.10 11.95
C GLY A 153 -10.35 -3.28 11.06
N ALA A 154 -9.27 -3.22 10.28
CA ALA A 154 -8.76 -4.40 9.60
C ALA A 154 -8.18 -5.41 10.62
N ARG A 155 -8.28 -6.70 10.28
CA ARG A 155 -7.75 -7.80 11.10
C ARG A 155 -6.40 -8.24 10.52
N ASP A 156 -5.37 -8.31 11.37
CA ASP A 156 -4.14 -9.01 11.03
C ASP A 156 -4.40 -10.53 11.01
N ALA A 157 -3.98 -11.18 9.94
CA ALA A 157 -4.07 -12.62 9.71
C ALA A 157 -2.76 -13.16 9.14
N LYS A 158 -2.53 -14.47 9.28
CA LYS A 158 -1.36 -15.11 8.65
C LYS A 158 -1.53 -15.06 7.14
N ILE A 159 -0.46 -14.73 6.42
CA ILE A 159 -0.50 -14.64 4.95
C ILE A 159 -0.95 -15.97 4.35
N GLU A 160 -0.40 -17.09 4.81
CA GLU A 160 -0.74 -18.41 4.28
C GLU A 160 -2.22 -18.77 4.47
N GLU A 161 -2.81 -18.47 5.62
CA GLU A 161 -4.25 -18.63 5.89
C GLU A 161 -5.08 -17.86 4.85
N VAL A 162 -4.75 -16.57 4.65
CA VAL A 162 -5.50 -15.69 3.75
C VAL A 162 -5.32 -16.09 2.28
N LEU A 163 -4.12 -16.50 1.86
CA LEU A 163 -3.87 -16.92 0.49
C LEU A 163 -4.54 -18.25 0.15
N ARG A 164 -4.49 -19.25 1.05
CA ARG A 164 -5.14 -20.54 0.84
C ARG A 164 -6.67 -20.43 0.83
N GLY A 165 -7.23 -19.55 1.65
CA GLY A 165 -8.68 -19.32 1.71
C GLY A 165 -9.18 -18.14 0.89
N ALA A 166 -8.37 -17.59 -0.03
CA ALA A 166 -8.79 -16.50 -0.89
C ALA A 166 -9.98 -16.92 -1.76
N ASP A 167 -10.90 -15.99 -2.03
CA ASP A 167 -12.06 -16.26 -2.90
C ASP A 167 -11.65 -16.40 -4.39
N GLN A 168 -10.38 -16.15 -4.71
CA GLN A 168 -9.79 -16.34 -6.04
C GLN A 168 -8.86 -17.54 -6.03
N ARG A 169 -8.75 -18.21 -7.18
CA ARG A 169 -7.84 -19.34 -7.37
C ARG A 169 -6.40 -18.81 -7.49
N LEU A 170 -5.68 -18.76 -6.38
CA LEU A 170 -4.30 -18.29 -6.31
C LEU A 170 -3.32 -19.47 -6.24
N ASN A 171 -2.23 -19.42 -7.00
CA ASN A 171 -1.10 -20.34 -6.81
C ASN A 171 -0.26 -19.83 -5.63
N VAL A 172 -0.54 -20.36 -4.43
CA VAL A 172 0.04 -19.85 -3.17
C VAL A 172 1.58 -19.88 -3.18
N PRO A 173 2.27 -20.98 -3.55
CA PRO A 173 3.72 -21.00 -3.65
C PRO A 173 4.29 -19.91 -4.56
N THR A 174 3.77 -19.78 -5.79
CA THR A 174 4.24 -18.77 -6.75
C THR A 174 4.04 -17.35 -6.24
N VAL A 175 2.86 -17.05 -5.66
CA VAL A 175 2.55 -15.74 -5.10
C VAL A 175 3.46 -15.39 -3.93
N GLN A 176 3.77 -16.35 -3.05
CA GLN A 176 4.67 -16.13 -1.91
C GLN A 176 6.11 -15.90 -2.35
N GLU A 177 6.57 -16.64 -3.36
CA GLU A 177 7.91 -16.46 -3.93
C GLU A 177 8.04 -15.07 -4.58
N GLU A 178 7.09 -14.69 -5.45
CA GLU A 178 7.06 -13.38 -6.11
C GLU A 178 6.99 -12.25 -5.07
N LEU A 179 6.13 -12.39 -4.05
CA LEU A 179 6.01 -11.41 -2.98
C LEU A 179 7.32 -11.18 -2.24
N SER A 180 8.02 -12.26 -1.89
CA SER A 180 9.31 -12.20 -1.20
C SER A 180 10.36 -11.50 -2.08
N ASP A 181 10.53 -11.98 -3.32
CA ASP A 181 11.49 -11.46 -4.27
C ASP A 181 11.28 -9.96 -4.56
N VAL A 182 10.04 -9.57 -4.91
CA VAL A 182 9.67 -8.16 -5.16
C VAL A 182 9.92 -7.31 -3.92
N SER A 183 9.57 -7.81 -2.72
CA SER A 183 9.79 -7.08 -1.46
C SER A 183 11.28 -6.81 -1.19
N TYR A 184 12.15 -7.81 -1.41
CA TYR A 184 13.59 -7.63 -1.29
C TYR A 184 14.14 -6.67 -2.34
N LYS A 185 13.71 -6.78 -3.60
CA LYS A 185 14.12 -5.87 -4.68
C LYS A 185 13.73 -4.42 -4.36
N ILE A 186 12.51 -4.18 -3.87
CA ILE A 186 12.06 -2.85 -3.43
C ILE A 186 12.92 -2.34 -2.26
N ALA A 187 13.15 -3.16 -1.23
CA ALA A 187 13.95 -2.74 -0.08
C ALA A 187 15.39 -2.37 -0.48
N ARG A 188 16.02 -3.15 -1.38
CA ARG A 188 17.34 -2.83 -1.93
C ARG A 188 17.32 -1.51 -2.71
N LYS A 189 16.33 -1.31 -3.60
CA LYS A 189 16.21 -0.09 -4.42
C LYS A 189 16.00 1.16 -3.57
N LEU A 190 15.14 1.07 -2.56
CA LEU A 190 14.94 2.18 -1.63
C LEU A 190 16.18 2.40 -0.75
N GLY A 191 16.84 1.33 -0.33
CA GLY A 191 18.07 1.37 0.47
C GLY A 191 19.31 1.89 -0.26
N SER A 192 19.34 1.81 -1.60
CA SER A 192 20.39 2.45 -2.40
C SER A 192 20.12 3.94 -2.61
N ARG A 193 18.84 4.35 -2.65
CA ARG A 193 18.44 5.75 -2.84
C ARG A 193 18.42 6.57 -1.55
N PHE A 194 18.14 5.92 -0.42
CA PHE A 194 17.93 6.55 0.88
C PHE A 194 18.68 5.76 1.97
N PRO A 195 19.20 6.41 3.02
CA PRO A 195 19.87 5.72 4.12
C PRO A 195 18.85 5.04 5.03
N LEU A 196 18.31 3.90 4.58
CA LEU A 196 17.30 3.13 5.27
C LEU A 196 17.90 1.89 5.94
N ARG A 197 17.48 1.65 7.19
CA ARG A 197 17.79 0.43 7.94
C ARG A 197 16.53 -0.41 8.21
N ILE A 198 15.35 0.15 7.95
CA ILE A 198 14.06 -0.51 8.07
C ILE A 198 13.11 0.05 7.02
N VAL A 199 12.25 -0.80 6.47
CA VAL A 199 11.13 -0.41 5.63
C VAL A 199 9.95 -1.36 5.87
N GLY A 200 8.76 -0.81 6.08
CA GLY A 200 7.52 -1.55 6.04
C GLY A 200 6.83 -1.28 4.70
N LEU A 201 6.70 -2.30 3.88
CA LEU A 201 6.01 -2.27 2.61
C LEU A 201 4.55 -2.67 2.84
N ASP A 202 3.63 -1.87 2.31
CA ASP A 202 2.26 -2.30 2.08
C ASP A 202 2.16 -2.77 0.63
N MET A 203 1.84 -4.05 0.48
CA MET A 203 1.80 -4.79 -0.78
C MET A 203 0.37 -5.27 -1.03
N GLY A 204 -0.01 -5.43 -2.29
CA GLY A 204 -1.30 -5.97 -2.70
C GLY A 204 -1.11 -7.23 -3.53
N ILE A 205 -2.12 -8.09 -3.52
CA ILE A 205 -2.27 -9.15 -4.52
C ILE A 205 -3.58 -8.87 -5.22
N ASP A 206 -3.58 -8.80 -6.54
CA ASP A 206 -4.82 -8.63 -7.29
C ASP A 206 -5.57 -9.95 -7.48
N LYS A 207 -6.80 -9.88 -8.00
CA LYS A 207 -7.64 -11.05 -8.25
C LYS A 207 -7.04 -12.10 -9.20
N LYS A 208 -5.97 -11.78 -9.92
CA LYS A 208 -5.24 -12.70 -10.82
C LYS A 208 -3.95 -13.24 -10.19
N GLY A 209 -3.65 -12.87 -8.94
CA GLY A 209 -2.46 -13.30 -8.23
C GLY A 209 -1.23 -12.41 -8.44
N LYS A 210 -1.33 -11.33 -9.22
CA LYS A 210 -0.17 -10.43 -9.43
C LYS A 210 0.13 -9.64 -8.17
N VAL A 211 1.42 -9.55 -7.83
CA VAL A 211 1.92 -8.76 -6.69
C VAL A 211 2.08 -7.30 -7.08
N TRP A 212 1.62 -6.41 -6.21
CA TRP A 212 1.67 -4.96 -6.37
C TRP A 212 2.30 -4.28 -5.16
N PHE A 213 3.11 -3.25 -5.40
CA PHE A 213 3.54 -2.28 -4.41
C PHE A 213 2.45 -1.23 -4.21
N ILE A 214 2.03 -0.98 -2.96
CA ILE A 214 1.04 0.07 -2.65
C ILE A 214 1.74 1.30 -2.06
N GLU A 215 2.49 1.09 -0.97
CA GLU A 215 3.26 2.14 -0.32
C GLU A 215 4.43 1.59 0.50
N ALA A 216 5.38 2.45 0.83
CA ALA A 216 6.47 2.15 1.76
C ALA A 216 6.39 3.09 2.96
N ASN A 217 6.58 2.57 4.16
CA ASN A 217 6.75 3.31 5.39
C ASN A 217 8.18 3.11 5.89
N THR A 218 8.95 4.19 6.03
CA THR A 218 10.34 4.09 6.52
C THR A 218 10.43 4.13 8.04
N ARG A 219 9.31 4.27 8.76
CA ARG A 219 9.22 4.12 10.22
C ARG A 219 7.98 3.27 10.56
N PRO A 220 7.96 1.98 10.17
CA PRO A 220 6.81 1.13 10.45
C PRO A 220 6.67 0.91 11.97
N GLY A 221 5.45 1.04 12.49
CA GLY A 221 5.12 0.59 13.84
C GLY A 221 4.96 -0.92 13.88
N PHE A 222 5.19 -1.53 15.05
CA PHE A 222 5.07 -2.98 15.30
C PHE A 222 4.03 -3.32 16.36
N ASN A 223 3.12 -2.39 16.63
CA ASN A 223 2.02 -2.56 17.58
C ASN A 223 1.17 -3.77 17.17
N GLY A 224 0.82 -4.62 18.14
CA GLY A 224 0.05 -5.83 17.90
C GLY A 224 0.89 -7.06 17.48
N LEU A 225 2.11 -6.88 16.95
CA LEU A 225 2.94 -7.99 16.48
C LEU A 225 3.22 -9.04 17.56
N LYS A 226 3.53 -8.62 18.79
CA LYS A 226 3.79 -9.56 19.91
C LYS A 226 2.60 -10.49 20.17
N LYS A 227 1.37 -9.97 20.09
CA LYS A 227 0.14 -10.74 20.31
C LYS A 227 -0.22 -11.59 19.10
N PHE A 228 0.00 -11.05 17.90
CA PHE A 228 -0.31 -11.71 16.64
C PHE A 228 0.64 -12.89 16.33
N ASP A 229 1.95 -12.66 16.42
CA ASP A 229 2.97 -13.63 16.10
C ASP A 229 4.24 -13.41 16.96
N PRO A 230 4.35 -14.10 18.11
CA PRO A 230 5.50 -13.99 19.01
C PRO A 230 6.83 -14.39 18.35
N VAL A 231 6.82 -15.28 17.35
CA VAL A 231 8.03 -15.74 16.66
C VAL A 231 8.58 -14.62 15.79
N GLN A 232 7.72 -14.03 14.94
CA GLN A 232 8.09 -12.88 14.11
C GLN A 232 8.44 -11.66 14.97
N TYR A 233 7.76 -11.47 16.11
CA TYR A 233 8.11 -10.43 17.08
C TYR A 233 9.55 -10.56 17.60
N ARG A 234 9.96 -11.76 18.02
CA ARG A 234 11.35 -12.01 18.46
C ARG A 234 12.36 -11.75 17.35
N ARG A 235 12.07 -12.18 16.12
CA ARG A 235 12.90 -11.92 14.94
C ARG A 235 13.05 -10.42 14.66
N TYR A 236 11.95 -9.68 14.71
CA TYR A 236 11.91 -8.22 14.56
C TYR A 236 12.79 -7.52 15.62
N LEU A 237 12.63 -7.88 16.90
CA LEU A 237 13.41 -7.28 17.99
C LEU A 237 14.90 -7.59 17.89
N ARG A 238 15.27 -8.83 17.52
CA ARG A 238 16.67 -9.21 17.33
C ARG A 238 17.33 -8.34 16.25
N ALA A 239 16.69 -8.20 15.09
CA ALA A 239 17.21 -7.34 14.02
C ALA A 239 17.24 -5.87 14.44
N LYS A 240 16.23 -5.39 15.18
CA LYS A 240 16.17 -4.01 15.67
C LYS A 240 17.35 -3.70 16.61
N LYS A 241 17.62 -4.58 17.58
CA LYS A 241 18.74 -4.43 18.53
C LYS A 241 20.08 -4.34 17.81
N GLN A 242 20.29 -5.15 16.77
CA GLN A 242 21.51 -5.10 15.96
C GLN A 242 21.65 -3.79 15.16
N ILE A 243 20.55 -3.23 14.66
CA ILE A 243 20.57 -1.91 13.99
C ILE A 243 20.95 -0.81 14.98
N GLU A 244 20.44 -0.87 16.20
CA GLU A 244 20.67 0.14 17.24
C GLU A 244 22.08 0.09 17.83
N ALA A 245 22.74 -1.06 17.75
CA ALA A 245 24.13 -1.25 18.19
C ALA A 245 25.19 -0.86 17.13
N SER A 246 24.79 -0.48 15.91
CA SER A 246 25.66 -0.17 14.77
C SER A 246 25.53 1.28 14.28
#